data_AF-A0A433ZZU5-F1
#
_entry.id   AF-A0A433ZZU5-F1
#
_cell.length_a   1.000
_cell.length_b   1.000
_cell.length_c   1.000
_cell.angle_alpha   90.00
_cell.angle_beta   90.00
_cell.angle_gamma   90.00
#
_symmetry.space_group_name_H-M   'P 1'
#
loop_
_entity.id
_entity.type
_entity.pdbx_description
1 polymer ?
#
loop_
_entity_poly.entity_id
_entity_poly.type
_entity_poly.pdbx_seq_one_letter_code
_entity_poly.pdbx_strand_id
1 'polypeptide(L)' 'MTKTTFLNFEQPIAELDSKIEELRFVQDDSAVDISEEIDRLAKKSQQLTKDIYA' A
#
# COMPACT_ATOMS: atom_id res chain seq x y z
N MET A 1 11.29 -14.06 -6.39
CA MET A 1 10.53 -12.84 -6.02
C MET A 1 10.92 -11.75 -7.00
N THR A 2 10.00 -11.26 -7.82
CA THR A 2 10.24 -10.10 -8.69
C THR A 2 10.35 -8.87 -7.79
N LYS A 3 11.53 -8.25 -7.76
CA LYS A 3 11.78 -7.03 -6.99
C LYS A 3 11.08 -5.89 -7.72
N THR A 4 9.88 -5.50 -7.28
CA THR A 4 9.19 -4.33 -7.81
C THR A 4 10.10 -3.13 -7.59
N THR A 5 10.58 -2.54 -8.69
CA THR A 5 11.42 -1.35 -8.65
C THR A 5 10.54 -0.18 -9.04
N PHE A 6 10.24 0.68 -8.07
CA PHE A 6 9.42 1.86 -8.30
C PHE A 6 10.26 2.95 -8.98
N LEU A 7 9.69 3.58 -10.00
CA LEU A 7 10.24 4.78 -10.63
C LEU A 7 10.11 5.98 -9.69
N ASN A 8 10.85 7.06 -9.96
CA ASN A 8 10.84 8.24 -9.10
C ASN A 8 9.45 8.88 -8.96
N PHE A 9 8.63 8.80 -10.00
CA PHE A 9 7.25 9.30 -9.94
C PHE A 9 6.28 8.33 -9.25
N GLU A 10 6.70 7.08 -9.00
CA GLU A 10 5.93 6.07 -8.29
C GLU A 10 6.27 5.98 -6.79
N GLN A 11 7.20 6.82 -6.29
CA GLN A 11 7.53 6.86 -4.85
C GLN A 11 6.29 7.02 -3.95
N PRO A 12 5.29 7.85 -4.31
CA PRO A 12 4.06 7.94 -3.51
C PRO A 12 3.26 6.61 -3.43
N ILE A 13 3.35 5.75 -4.46
CA ILE A 13 2.73 4.42 -4.48
C ILE A 13 3.55 3.49 -3.58
N ALA A 14 4.88 3.51 -3.72
CA ALA A 14 5.80 2.69 -2.92
C ALA A 14 5.64 2.92 -1.41
N GLU A 15 5.45 4.18 -1.00
CA GLU A 15 5.21 4.56 0.38
C GLU A 15 3.87 4.01 0.91
N LEU A 16 2.81 4.09 0.10
CA LEU A 16 1.50 3.54 0.45
C LEU A 16 1.54 2.02 0.58
N ASP A 17 2.17 1.33 -0.37
CA ASP A 17 2.29 -0.13 -0.35
C ASP A 17 3.12 -0.59 0.86
N SER A 18 4.24 0.08 1.15
CA SER A 18 5.06 -0.22 2.33
C SER A 18 4.27 -0.06 3.63
N LYS A 19 3.43 0.97 3.70
CA LYS A 19 2.57 1.21 4.86
C LYS A 19 1.45 0.17 5.00
N ILE A 20 0.90 -0.31 3.89
CA ILE A 20 -0.08 -1.40 3.88
C ILE A 20 0.55 -2.68 4.41
N GLU A 21 1.76 -3.02 3.96
CA GLU A 21 2.48 -4.20 4.43
C GLU A 21 2.81 -4.13 5.92
N GLU A 22 3.23 -2.96 6.42
CA GLU A 22 3.45 -2.75 7.85
C GLU A 22 2.16 -2.95 8.66
N LEU A 23 1.03 -2.41 8.18
CA LEU A 23 -0.27 -2.59 8.83
C LEU A 23 -0.71 -4.06 8.81
N ARG A 24 -0.50 -4.78 7.71
CA ARG A 24 -0.79 -6.23 7.63
C ARG A 24 0.02 -7.02 8.63
N PHE A 25 1.31 -6.70 8.77
CA PHE A 25 2.17 -7.35 9.75
C PHE A 25 1.70 -7.11 11.19
N VAL A 26 1.32 -5.85 11.52
CA VAL A 26 0.78 -5.52 12.84
C VAL A 26 -0.58 -6.19 13.08
N GLN A 27 -1.41 -6.36 12.05
CA GLN A 27 -2.70 -7.05 12.16
C GLN A 27 -2.51 -8.52 12.53
N ASP A 28 -1.57 -9.21 11.89
CA ASP A 28 -1.31 -10.62 12.15
C ASP A 28 -0.85 -10.88 13.60
N ASP A 29 -0.17 -9.90 14.21
CA ASP A 29 0.34 -9.96 15.59
C ASP A 29 -0.60 -9.32 16.64
N SER A 30 -1.76 -8.79 16.25
CA SER A 30 -2.65 -8.01 17.13
C SER A 30 -4.12 -8.47 17.06
N ALA A 31 -4.85 -8.33 18.16
CA ALA A 31 -6.30 -8.56 18.18
C ALA A 31 -7.12 -7.37 17.62
N VAL A 32 -6.45 -6.33 17.12
CA VAL A 32 -7.09 -5.12 16.58
C VAL A 32 -7.45 -5.35 15.11
N ASP A 33 -8.73 -5.20 14.78
CA ASP A 33 -9.19 -5.22 13.40
C ASP A 33 -8.87 -3.89 12.70
N ILE A 34 -7.93 -3.93 11.77
CA ILE A 34 -7.52 -2.81 10.91
C ILE A 34 -7.80 -3.07 9.43
N SER A 35 -8.65 -4.05 9.12
CA SER A 35 -8.98 -4.45 7.75
C SER A 35 -9.56 -3.30 6.92
N GLU A 36 -10.44 -2.48 7.50
CA GLU A 36 -11.03 -1.33 6.82
C GLU A 36 -9.98 -0.26 6.43
N GLU A 37 -8.98 -0.04 7.28
CA GLU A 37 -7.92 0.94 7.01
C GLU A 37 -6.98 0.43 5.92
N ILE A 38 -6.64 -0.86 5.95
CA ILE A 38 -5.87 -1.54 4.89
C ILE A 38 -6.61 -1.41 3.55
N ASP A 39 -7.91 -1.70 3.51
CA ASP A 39 -8.72 -1.60 2.30
C ASP A 39 -8.79 -0.16 1.77
N ARG A 40 -8.89 0.82 2.67
CA ARG A 40 -8.89 2.24 2.30
C ARG A 40 -7.56 2.66 1.66
N LEU A 41 -6.43 2.24 2.24
CA LEU A 41 -5.10 2.53 1.71
C LEU A 41 -4.87 1.80 0.38
N ALA A 42 -5.30 0.55 0.24
CA ALA A 42 -5.19 -0.21 -1.00
C ALA A 42 -5.95 0.45 -2.15
N LYS A 43 -7.18 0.91 -1.90
CA LYS A 43 -7.96 1.69 -2.88
C LYS A 43 -7.25 2.98 -3.28
N LYS A 44 -6.64 3.68 -2.32
CA LYS A 44 -5.87 4.90 -2.58
C LYS A 44 -4.63 4.62 -3.43
N SER A 45 -3.86 3.58 -3.11
CA SER A 45 -2.69 3.15 -3.90
C SER A 45 -3.09 2.83 -5.34
N GLN A 46 -4.19 2.08 -5.53
CA GLN A 46 -4.72 1.75 -6.84
C GLN A 46 -5.17 2.99 -7.63
N GLN A 47 -5.86 3.94 -6.99
CA GLN A 47 -6.28 5.18 -7.64
C GLN A 47 -5.09 6.04 -8.04
N LEU A 48 -4.12 6.20 -7.13
CA LEU A 48 -2.91 6.98 -7.39
C LEU A 48 -2.08 6.39 -8.54
N THR A 49 -2.00 5.06 -8.61
CA THR A 49 -1.39 4.36 -9.75
C THR A 49 -2.10 4.71 -11.05
N LYS A 50 -3.43 4.68 -11.09
CA LYS A 50 -4.20 5.06 -12.29
C LYS A 50 -3.94 6.52 -12.68
N ASP A 51 -3.91 7.42 -11.70
CA ASP A 51 -3.72 8.86 -11.94
C ASP A 51 -2.31 9.18 -12.47
N ILE A 52 -1.29 8.44 -12.02
CA ILE A 52 0.11 8.60 -12.46
C ILE A 52 0.32 8.11 -13.91
N TYR A 53 -0.44 7.10 -14.33
CA TYR A 53 -0.29 6.45 -15.64
C TYR A 53 -1.33 6.89 -16.70
N ALA A 54 -2.25 7.78 -16.34
CA ALA A 54 -3.26 8.35 -17.25
C ALA A 54 -2.66 9.43 -18.16
#